data_AF-A0A1I5F430-F1
#
_entry.id   AF-A0A1I5F430-F1
#
_cell.length_a   1.000
_cell.length_b   1.000
_cell.length_c   1.000
_cell.angle_alpha   90.00
_cell.angle_beta   90.00
_cell.angle_gamma   90.00
#
_symmetry.space_group_name_H-M   'P 1'
#
loop_
_entity.id
_entity.type
_entity.pdbx_description
1 polymer ?
#
loop_
_entity_poly.entity_id
_entity_poly.type
_entity_poly.pdbx_seq_one_letter_code
_entity_poly.pdbx_strand_id
1 'polypeptide(L)'
;MKKYKIAAIIMIIHGGFMELAGVLCMIPALLLGNDKFDIGKFFEFKLQYFQDNIYMMIVMGAIYGVIRLIGAIGLLKNRMWGLVLSVIICIITITLMMFLLPAGIMDGILAGSALILILMGFYGDRKITNDF
;
A
#
# COMPACT_ATOMS: atom_id res chain seq x y z
N MET A 1 -12.62 -17.61 1.89
CA MET A 1 -11.94 -17.34 3.19
C MET A 1 -10.41 -17.37 3.10
N LYS A 2 -9.77 -18.46 2.64
CA LYS A 2 -8.28 -18.57 2.62
C LYS A 2 -7.61 -17.47 1.77
N LYS A 3 -8.11 -17.19 0.56
CA LYS A 3 -7.60 -16.14 -0.34
C LYS A 3 -7.68 -14.74 0.29
N TYR A 4 -8.82 -14.37 0.89
CA TYR A 4 -8.99 -13.09 1.60
C TYR A 4 -8.07 -12.94 2.80
N LYS A 5 -7.82 -14.02 3.55
CA LYS A 5 -6.87 -13.97 4.67
C LYS A 5 -5.45 -13.69 4.19
N ILE A 6 -5.02 -14.32 3.08
CA ILE A 6 -3.70 -14.06 2.47
C ILE A 6 -3.63 -12.62 1.95
N ALA A 7 -4.66 -12.16 1.23
CA ALA A 7 -4.73 -10.78 0.75
C ALA A 7 -4.64 -9.77 1.90
N ALA A 8 -5.37 -9.99 2.98
CA ALA A 8 -5.33 -9.12 4.15
C ALA A 8 -3.95 -9.12 4.83
N ILE A 9 -3.28 -10.27 4.92
CA ILE A 9 -1.91 -10.34 5.46
C ILE A 9 -0.95 -9.53 4.59
N ILE A 10 -1.04 -9.67 3.25
CA ILE A 10 -0.21 -8.87 2.33
C ILE A 10 -0.48 -7.37 2.53
N MET A 11 -1.75 -6.97 2.64
CA MET A 11 -2.11 -5.58 2.89
C MET A 11 -1.64 -5.06 4.24
N ILE A 12 -1.60 -5.92 5.28
CA ILE A 12 -1.07 -5.57 6.60
C ILE A 12 0.45 -5.39 6.54
N ILE A 13 1.16 -6.26 5.84
CA ILE A 13 2.61 -6.11 5.64
C ILE A 13 2.88 -4.85 4.83
N HIS A 14 2.12 -4.61 3.76
CA HIS A 14 2.30 -3.44 2.91
C HIS A 14 2.02 -2.13 3.66
N GLY A 15 0.82 -1.97 4.22
CA GLY A 15 0.43 -0.73 4.92
C GLY A 15 1.09 -0.55 6.28
N GLY A 16 1.32 -1.65 7.01
CA GLY A 16 1.91 -1.62 8.35
C GLY A 16 3.44 -1.56 8.33
N PHE A 17 4.09 -2.41 7.54
CA PHE A 17 5.54 -2.49 7.55
C PHE A 17 6.20 -1.55 6.55
N MET A 18 5.60 -1.24 5.40
CA MET A 18 6.24 -0.35 4.43
C MET A 18 5.80 1.11 4.59
N GLU A 19 4.50 1.36 4.62
CA GLU A 19 3.98 2.74 4.67
C GLU A 19 4.12 3.38 6.06
N LEU A 20 3.79 2.65 7.13
CA LEU A 20 3.96 3.18 8.50
C LEU A 20 5.41 3.14 9.00
N ALA A 21 6.27 2.24 8.53
CA ALA A 21 7.69 2.30 8.88
C ALA A 21 8.39 3.53 8.28
N GLY A 22 7.94 4.02 7.12
CA GLY A 22 8.41 5.29 6.56
C GLY A 22 8.18 6.47 7.51
N VAL A 23 7.08 6.46 8.26
CA VAL A 23 6.81 7.45 9.31
C VAL A 23 7.75 7.29 10.50
N LEU A 24 8.07 6.05 10.89
CA LEU A 24 9.04 5.79 11.95
C LEU A 24 10.44 6.30 11.58
N CYS A 25 10.82 6.27 10.30
CA CYS A 25 12.06 6.87 9.81
C CYS A 25 12.11 8.40 9.95
N MET A 26 10.98 9.10 10.16
CA MET A 26 11.01 10.52 10.50
C MET A 26 11.51 10.80 11.91
N ILE A 27 11.32 9.87 12.86
CA ILE A 27 11.72 10.07 14.26
C ILE A 27 13.25 10.24 14.38
N PRO A 28 14.09 9.36 13.80
CA PRO A 28 15.53 9.58 13.74
C PRO A 28 15.92 10.87 13.00
N ALA A 29 15.26 11.21 11.89
CA ALA A 29 15.58 12.41 11.13
C ALA A 29 15.31 13.71 11.91
N LEU A 30 14.22 13.75 12.67
CA LEU A 30 13.86 14.86 13.56
C LEU A 30 14.78 14.97 14.79
N LEU A 31 15.27 13.85 15.31
CA LEU A 31 16.11 13.81 16.52
C LEU A 31 17.60 13.97 16.25
N LEU A 32 18.12 13.44 15.13
CA LEU A 32 19.56 13.41 14.82
C LEU A 32 20.00 14.50 13.84
N GLY A 33 19.04 15.20 13.21
CA GLY A 33 19.27 16.18 12.15
C GLY A 33 19.56 15.53 10.80
N ASN A 34 19.16 16.22 9.71
CA ASN A 34 19.33 15.73 8.33
C ASN A 34 20.80 15.49 7.95
N ASP A 35 21.75 16.09 8.67
CA ASP A 35 23.19 15.92 8.45
C ASP A 35 23.67 14.49 8.74
N LYS A 36 22.94 13.74 9.58
CA LYS A 36 23.26 12.36 9.97
C LYS A 36 22.31 11.31 9.41
N PHE A 37 21.07 11.69 9.07
CA PHE A 37 20.08 10.78 8.52
C PHE A 37 19.26 11.48 7.42
N ASP A 38 19.66 11.26 6.17
CA ASP A 38 19.01 11.81 4.98
C ASP A 38 17.91 10.88 4.48
N ILE A 39 16.66 11.25 4.74
CA ILE A 39 15.48 10.48 4.30
C ILE A 39 15.36 10.44 2.76
N GLY A 40 15.89 11.45 2.07
CA GLY A 40 15.83 11.56 0.62
C GLY A 40 16.55 10.44 -0.13
N LYS A 41 17.51 9.77 0.52
CA LYS A 41 18.20 8.59 -0.03
C LYS A 41 17.39 7.29 0.10
N PHE A 42 16.42 7.24 1.01
CA PHE A 42 15.57 6.06 1.20
C PHE A 42 14.29 6.13 0.37
N PHE A 43 13.81 7.34 0.09
CA PHE A 43 12.65 7.60 -0.75
C PHE A 43 13.05 8.54 -1.88
N GLU A 44 13.42 7.97 -3.02
CA GLU A 44 13.66 8.73 -4.24
C GLU A 44 12.37 8.84 -5.05
N PHE A 45 11.88 10.07 -5.23
CA PHE A 45 10.74 10.37 -6.07
C PHE A 45 11.20 10.85 -7.44
N LYS A 46 10.52 10.39 -8.49
CA LYS A 46 10.78 10.85 -9.86
C LYS A 46 10.38 12.33 -10.04
N LEU A 47 9.37 12.77 -9.30
CA LEU A 47 8.90 14.15 -9.34
C LEU A 47 9.64 14.98 -8.29
N GLN A 48 10.37 16.00 -8.73
CA GLN A 48 11.16 16.87 -7.84
C GLN A 48 10.31 17.51 -6.73
N TYR A 49 9.08 17.92 -7.06
CA TYR A 49 8.15 18.47 -6.06
C TYR A 49 7.91 17.54 -4.87
N PHE A 50 7.85 16.23 -5.10
CA PHE A 50 7.67 15.25 -4.02
C PHE A 50 8.94 15.03 -3.21
N GLN A 51 10.11 15.11 -3.87
CA GLN A 51 11.41 15.06 -3.21
C GLN A 51 11.61 16.27 -2.29
N ASP A 52 11.26 17.47 -2.78
CA ASP A 52 11.41 18.72 -2.03
C ASP A 52 10.42 18.81 -0.84
N ASN A 53 9.30 18.09 -0.91
CA ASN A 53 8.26 18.06 0.12
C ASN A 53 8.15 16.69 0.81
N ILE A 54 9.28 16.02 1.03
CA ILE A 54 9.32 14.61 1.48
C ILE A 54 8.57 14.37 2.79
N TYR A 55 8.58 15.33 3.72
CA TYR A 55 7.85 15.21 4.99
C TYR A 55 6.33 15.16 4.79
N MET A 56 5.78 15.97 3.88
CA MET A 56 4.35 15.91 3.55
C MET A 56 4.02 14.58 2.86
N MET A 57 4.91 14.11 2.00
CA MET A 57 4.73 12.83 1.31
C MET A 57 4.72 11.64 2.28
N ILE A 58 5.58 11.64 3.30
CA ILE A 58 5.59 10.60 4.34
C ILE A 58 4.27 10.62 5.13
N VAL A 59 3.74 11.80 5.46
CA VAL A 59 2.43 11.92 6.11
C VAL A 59 1.31 11.37 5.21
N MET A 60 1.34 11.67 3.91
CA MET A 60 0.39 11.08 2.95
C MET A 60 0.52 9.55 2.88
N GLY A 61 1.74 9.03 2.85
CA GLY A 61 2.02 7.59 2.92
C GLY A 61 1.43 6.96 4.19
N ALA A 62 1.55 7.62 5.34
CA ALA A 62 0.93 7.18 6.59
C ALA A 62 -0.59 7.03 6.47
N ILE A 63 -1.26 8.01 5.86
CA ILE A 63 -2.71 8.01 5.65
C ILE A 63 -3.09 6.82 4.78
N TYR A 64 -2.37 6.58 3.67
CA TYR A 64 -2.58 5.41 2.82
C TYR A 64 -2.40 4.10 3.61
N GLY A 65 -1.37 4.02 4.44
CA GLY A 65 -1.09 2.86 5.32
C GLY A 65 -2.24 2.57 6.28
N VAL A 66 -2.73 3.58 7.00
CA VAL A 66 -3.85 3.42 7.94
C VAL A 66 -5.11 2.97 7.21
N ILE A 67 -5.46 3.61 6.09
CA ILE A 67 -6.64 3.22 5.31
C ILE A 67 -6.52 1.79 4.80
N ARG A 68 -5.32 1.39 4.33
CA ARG A 68 -5.06 0.02 3.87
C ARG A 68 -5.21 -1.00 5.01
N LEU A 69 -4.71 -0.69 6.20
CA LEU A 69 -4.89 -1.53 7.38
C LEU A 69 -6.36 -1.69 7.77
N ILE A 70 -7.13 -0.60 7.75
CA ILE A 70 -8.58 -0.63 7.99
C ILE A 70 -9.28 -1.52 6.94
N GLY A 71 -8.91 -1.39 5.67
CA GLY A 71 -9.38 -2.27 4.59
C GLY A 71 -9.07 -3.74 4.86
N ALA A 72 -7.83 -4.04 5.24
CA ALA A 72 -7.39 -5.40 5.57
C ALA A 72 -8.16 -5.99 6.77
N ILE A 73 -8.40 -5.20 7.83
CA ILE A 73 -9.21 -5.62 8.99
C ILE A 73 -10.65 -5.89 8.56
N GLY A 74 -11.23 -5.02 7.72
CA GLY A 74 -12.55 -5.22 7.14
C GLY A 74 -12.64 -6.51 6.33
N LEU A 75 -11.60 -6.81 5.54
CA LEU A 75 -11.47 -8.04 4.75
C LEU A 75 -11.36 -9.29 5.65
N LEU A 76 -10.57 -9.22 6.74
CA LEU A 76 -10.47 -10.30 7.75
C LEU A 76 -11.79 -10.56 8.48
N LYS A 77 -12.55 -9.51 8.76
CA LYS A 77 -13.90 -9.59 9.34
C LYS A 77 -14.97 -9.99 8.32
N ASN A 78 -14.58 -10.31 7.08
CA ASN A 78 -15.46 -10.69 5.98
C ASN A 78 -16.58 -9.66 5.72
N ARG A 79 -16.25 -8.36 5.79
CA ARG A 79 -17.19 -7.26 5.56
C ARG A 79 -17.05 -6.71 4.15
N MET A 80 -18.17 -6.47 3.47
CA MET A 80 -18.21 -5.93 2.10
C MET A 80 -17.53 -4.57 1.97
N TRP A 81 -17.68 -3.68 2.96
CA TRP A 81 -16.99 -2.39 2.96
C TRP A 81 -15.46 -2.55 2.96
N GLY A 82 -14.95 -3.57 3.65
CA GLY A 82 -13.52 -3.88 3.70
C GLY A 82 -13.01 -4.36 2.35
N LEU A 83 -13.79 -5.19 1.66
CA LEU A 83 -13.49 -5.62 0.30
C LEU A 83 -13.41 -4.45 -0.67
N VAL A 84 -14.46 -3.61 -0.71
CA VAL A 84 -14.51 -2.44 -1.61
C VAL A 84 -13.35 -1.48 -1.33
N LEU A 85 -13.11 -1.16 -0.06
CA LEU A 85 -12.01 -0.29 0.35
C LEU A 85 -10.64 -0.87 -0.06
N SER A 86 -10.47 -2.18 0.07
CA SER A 86 -9.24 -2.88 -0.31
C SER A 86 -9.00 -2.87 -1.82
N VAL A 87 -10.05 -3.02 -2.63
CA VAL A 87 -9.94 -2.92 -4.09
C VAL A 87 -9.54 -1.50 -4.49
N ILE A 88 -10.21 -0.49 -3.96
CA ILE A 88 -9.93 0.92 -4.25
C ILE A 88 -8.49 1.27 -3.90
N ILE A 89 -8.05 0.93 -2.69
CA ILE A 89 -6.69 1.27 -2.24
C ILE A 89 -5.63 0.57 -3.09
N CYS A 90 -5.82 -0.69 -3.48
CA CYS A 90 -4.88 -1.39 -4.35
C CYS A 90 -4.77 -0.74 -5.73
N ILE A 91 -5.90 -0.35 -6.34
CA ILE A 91 -5.90 0.33 -7.66
C ILE A 91 -5.17 1.68 -7.58
N ILE A 92 -5.45 2.47 -6.55
CA ILE A 92 -4.77 3.76 -6.33
C ILE A 92 -3.27 3.53 -6.21
N THR A 93 -2.85 2.53 -5.44
CA THR A 93 -1.43 2.21 -5.21
C THR A 93 -0.71 1.84 -6.51
N ILE A 94 -1.30 0.94 -7.30
CA ILE A 94 -0.75 0.55 -8.60
C ILE A 94 -0.67 1.75 -9.55
N THR A 95 -1.61 2.68 -9.47
CA THR A 95 -1.58 3.90 -10.28
C THR A 95 -0.45 4.83 -9.85
N LEU A 96 -0.24 4.98 -8.54
CA LEU A 96 0.75 5.90 -7.98
C LEU A 96 2.18 5.36 -8.01
N MET A 97 2.38 4.04 -8.17
CA MET A 97 3.68 3.40 -8.08
C MET A 97 4.74 3.98 -9.05
N MET A 98 4.31 4.53 -10.18
CA MET A 98 5.20 5.12 -11.18
C MET A 98 5.95 6.37 -10.71
N PHE A 99 5.49 7.00 -9.61
CA PHE A 99 6.08 8.22 -9.06
C PHE A 99 7.22 7.96 -8.06
N LEU A 100 7.36 6.72 -7.56
CA LEU A 100 8.20 6.37 -6.42
C LEU A 100 9.24 5.30 -6.80
N LEU A 101 9.83 5.37 -7.99
CA LEU A 101 10.80 4.35 -8.43
C LEU A 101 12.14 4.50 -7.68
N PRO A 102 12.72 3.40 -7.14
CA PRO A 102 12.37 2.00 -7.38
C PRO A 102 11.35 1.37 -6.40
N ALA A 103 11.09 1.98 -5.24
CA ALA A 103 10.22 1.39 -4.21
C ALA A 103 8.77 1.17 -4.68
N GLY A 104 8.28 1.94 -5.65
CA GLY A 104 7.00 1.75 -6.31
C GLY A 104 6.87 0.38 -7.00
N ILE A 105 7.97 -0.24 -7.46
CA ILE A 105 7.91 -1.61 -8.01
C ILE A 105 7.39 -2.58 -6.94
N MET A 106 7.88 -2.43 -5.70
CA MET A 106 7.45 -3.26 -4.57
C MET A 106 5.99 -2.98 -4.21
N ASP A 107 5.56 -1.71 -4.24
CA ASP A 107 4.16 -1.34 -4.06
C ASP A 107 3.25 -2.00 -5.10
N GLY A 108 3.67 -2.00 -6.37
CA GLY A 108 2.95 -2.63 -7.46
C GLY A 108 2.82 -4.14 -7.29
N ILE A 109 3.90 -4.81 -6.86
CA ILE A 109 3.88 -6.26 -6.61
C ILE A 109 2.92 -6.59 -5.46
N LEU A 110 3.03 -5.90 -4.32
CA LEU A 110 2.19 -6.19 -3.15
C LEU A 110 0.72 -5.82 -3.38
N ALA A 111 0.45 -4.62 -3.89
CA ALA A 111 -0.91 -4.17 -4.17
C ALA A 111 -1.57 -4.97 -5.31
N GLY A 112 -0.81 -5.27 -6.36
CA GLY A 112 -1.27 -6.12 -7.47
C GLY A 112 -1.61 -7.53 -7.01
N SER A 113 -0.72 -8.16 -6.22
CA SER A 113 -0.95 -9.50 -5.68
C SER A 113 -2.18 -9.53 -4.76
N ALA A 114 -2.32 -8.55 -3.88
CA ALA A 114 -3.48 -8.42 -3.01
C ALA A 114 -4.78 -8.25 -3.81
N LEU A 115 -4.78 -7.38 -4.83
CA LEU A 115 -5.93 -7.15 -5.69
C LEU A 115 -6.36 -8.42 -6.42
N ILE A 116 -5.42 -9.14 -7.04
CA ILE A 116 -5.69 -10.41 -7.73
C ILE A 116 -6.31 -11.42 -6.75
N LEU A 117 -5.76 -11.55 -5.53
CA LEU A 117 -6.30 -12.45 -4.51
C LEU A 117 -7.71 -12.05 -4.05
N ILE A 118 -8.00 -10.76 -3.94
CA ILE A 118 -9.34 -10.26 -3.60
C ILE A 118 -10.32 -10.60 -4.73
N LEU A 119 -9.97 -10.32 -5.98
CA LEU A 119 -10.82 -10.61 -7.14
C LEU A 119 -11.07 -12.11 -7.30
N MET A 120 -10.03 -12.94 -7.19
CA MET A 120 -10.17 -14.41 -7.18
C MET A 120 -10.96 -14.93 -5.98
N GLY A 121 -10.98 -14.19 -4.87
CA GLY A 121 -11.78 -14.51 -3.70
C GLY A 121 -13.26 -14.16 -3.88
N PHE A 122 -13.54 -13.06 -4.59
CA PHE A 122 -14.88 -12.50 -4.75
C PHE A 122 -15.64 -13.09 -5.93
N TYR A 123 -15.00 -13.09 -7.10
CA TYR A 123 -15.58 -13.66 -8.30
C TYR A 123 -15.42 -15.17 -8.35
N GLY A 124 -14.40 -15.73 -7.69
CA GLY A 124 -14.21 -17.18 -7.57
C GLY A 124 -14.17 -17.86 -8.94
N ASP A 125 -15.03 -18.86 -9.13
CA ASP A 125 -15.14 -19.64 -10.37
C ASP A 125 -16.25 -19.12 -11.30
N ARG A 126 -16.76 -17.90 -11.06
CA ARG A 126 -17.75 -17.28 -11.94
C ARG A 126 -17.13 -17.08 -13.32
N LYS A 127 -17.71 -17.72 -14.32
CA LYS A 127 -17.36 -17.52 -15.73
C LYS A 127 -17.95 -16.20 -16.21
N ILE A 128 -17.30 -15.60 -17.19
CA ILE A 128 -17.74 -14.35 -17.83
C ILE A 128 -19.02 -14.60 -18.64
N THR A 129 -19.11 -15.77 -19.27
CA THR A 129 -20.28 -16.30 -19.97
C THR A 129 -20.39 -17.80 -19.66
N ASN A 130 -21.60 -18.36 -19.69
CA ASN A 130 -21.83 -19.78 -19.41
C ASN A 130 -21.48 -20.71 -20.60
N ASP A 131 -20.99 -20.16 -21.72
CA ASP A 131 -20.92 -20.84 -23.02
C ASP A 131 -19.55 -21.46 -23.37
N PHE A 132 -18.68 -21.70 -22.38
CA PHE A 132 -17.43 -22.45 -22.56
C PHE A 132 -17.17 -23.39 -21.38
#